data_AF-A0A429SGA3-F1
#
_entry.id   AF-A0A429SGA3-F1
#
_cell.length_a   1.000
_cell.length_b   1.000
_cell.length_c   1.000
_cell.angle_alpha   90.00
_cell.angle_beta   90.00
_cell.angle_gamma   90.00
#
_symmetry.space_group_name_H-M   'P 1'
#
loop_
_entity.id
_entity.type
_entity.pdbx_description
1 polymer ?
#
loop_
_entity_poly.entity_id
_entity_poly.type
_entity_poly.pdbx_seq_one_letter_code
_entity_poly.pdbx_strand_id
1 'polypeptide(L)'
;MRHDSHFTVIGNHLAQHRRLSLLAIGLAVHIQSLPAGTRVAIRTLAERFPDSEHRIGRALRELEAQGYLARVCERLPSGRVVTRTISYNRPHGTPSSVPTRTAPSRLRPRLVPSPEPREAPRPPRPPAPPGARGTARVAA
;
A
#
# COMPACT_ATOMS: atom_id res chain seq x y z
N MET A 1 18.44 21.99 36.16
CA MET A 1 19.43 21.82 35.07
C MET A 1 18.76 22.26 33.78
N ARG A 2 19.28 23.27 33.06
CA ARG A 2 18.73 23.68 31.76
C ARG A 2 19.41 22.84 30.68
N HIS A 3 18.64 22.29 29.76
CA HIS A 3 19.17 21.70 28.52
C HIS A 3 19.27 22.83 27.49
N ASP A 4 20.48 23.17 27.06
CA ASP A 4 20.78 24.29 26.14
C ASP A 4 21.13 23.83 24.72
N SER A 5 21.36 22.53 24.53
CA SER A 5 21.75 21.90 23.27
C SER A 5 21.09 20.52 23.13
N HIS A 6 21.05 19.99 21.90
CA HIS A 6 20.53 18.65 21.57
C HIS A 6 19.08 18.37 22.02
N PHE A 7 18.22 19.39 21.96
CA PHE A 7 16.79 19.24 22.22
C PHE A 7 15.96 19.47 20.96
N THR A 8 14.76 18.89 20.94
CA THR A 8 13.75 19.12 19.90
C THR A 8 12.50 19.68 20.55
N VAL A 9 12.00 20.81 20.01
CA VAL A 9 10.76 21.41 20.49
C VAL A 9 9.59 20.72 19.82
N ILE A 10 8.74 20.09 20.62
CA ILE A 10 7.54 19.38 20.16
C ILE A 10 6.31 20.18 20.57
N GLY A 11 5.37 20.36 19.64
CA GLY A 11 4.12 21.05 19.95
C GLY A 11 3.15 20.17 20.76
N ASN A 12 2.40 20.80 21.67
CA ASN A 12 1.42 20.11 22.51
C ASN A 12 0.31 19.41 21.70
N HIS A 13 0.00 19.89 20.50
CA HIS A 13 -0.98 19.26 19.61
C HIS A 13 -0.56 17.83 19.20
N LEU A 14 0.74 17.57 19.09
CA LEU A 14 1.29 16.22 18.87
C LEU A 14 1.43 15.48 20.21
N ALA A 15 2.05 16.10 21.20
CA ALA A 15 2.37 15.43 22.47
C ALA A 15 1.13 14.99 23.27
N GLN A 16 0.01 15.70 23.11
CA GLN A 16 -1.25 15.44 23.83
C GLN A 16 -2.34 14.89 22.90
N HIS A 17 -1.97 14.40 21.71
CA HIS A 17 -2.93 13.99 20.69
C HIS A 17 -3.73 12.75 21.11
N ARG A 18 -5.03 12.91 21.38
CA ARG A 18 -5.90 11.86 21.95
C ARG A 18 -6.16 10.66 21.03
N ARG A 19 -6.03 10.83 19.70
CA ARG A 19 -6.29 9.78 18.71
C ARG A 19 -5.05 9.04 18.25
N LEU A 20 -3.85 9.46 18.68
CA LEU A 20 -2.61 8.77 18.36
C LEU A 20 -2.26 7.81 19.50
N SER A 21 -1.71 6.65 19.16
CA SER A 21 -1.06 5.80 20.15
C SER A 21 0.20 6.48 20.69
N LEU A 22 0.61 6.11 21.92
CA LEU A 22 1.88 6.58 22.49
C LEU A 22 3.08 6.18 21.62
N LEU A 23 3.01 5.03 20.95
CA LEU A 23 4.02 4.59 19.99
C LEU A 23 4.10 5.55 18.79
N ALA A 24 2.96 5.96 18.23
CA ALA A 24 2.93 6.97 17.16
C ALA A 24 3.48 8.32 17.61
N ILE A 25 3.12 8.79 18.81
CA ILE A 25 3.68 10.02 19.38
C ILE A 25 5.21 9.89 19.54
N GLY A 26 5.69 8.80 20.13
CA GLY A 26 7.12 8.53 20.29
C GLY A 26 7.89 8.49 18.96
N LEU A 27 7.32 7.83 17.95
CA LEU A 27 7.91 7.82 16.60
C LEU A 27 7.95 9.21 15.98
N ALA A 28 6.90 10.03 16.12
CA ALA A 28 6.89 11.39 15.59
C ALA A 28 7.96 12.27 16.27
N VAL A 29 8.12 12.15 17.59
CA VAL A 29 9.18 12.84 18.34
C VAL A 29 10.55 12.40 17.87
N HIS A 30 10.77 11.09 17.71
CA HIS A 30 12.03 10.57 17.20
C HIS A 30 12.33 11.08 15.78
N ILE A 31 11.35 11.07 14.88
CA ILE A 31 11.53 11.52 13.51
C ILE A 31 11.86 13.02 13.46
N GLN A 32 11.23 13.85 14.29
CA GLN A 32 11.49 15.30 14.34
C GLN A 32 12.86 15.65 14.94
N SER A 33 13.46 14.75 15.72
CA SER A 33 14.81 14.96 16.26
C SER A 33 15.92 14.52 15.30
N LEU A 34 15.59 13.85 14.19
CA LEU A 34 16.56 13.42 13.19
C LEU A 34 16.97 14.58 12.28
N PRO A 35 18.21 14.58 11.77
CA PRO A 35 18.63 15.49 10.71
C PRO A 35 17.75 15.35 9.47
N ALA A 36 17.52 16.46 8.76
CA ALA A 36 16.79 16.46 7.50
C ALA A 36 17.42 15.49 6.48
N GLY A 37 16.57 14.78 5.74
CA GLY A 37 17.01 13.78 4.77
C GLY A 37 17.28 12.38 5.35
N THR A 38 17.16 12.20 6.67
CA THR A 38 17.25 10.87 7.29
C THR A 38 16.15 9.95 6.77
N ARG A 39 16.53 8.74 6.36
CA ARG A 39 15.58 7.77 5.84
C ARG A 39 14.82 7.10 6.97
N VAL A 40 13.49 7.27 6.97
CA VAL A 40 12.58 6.63 7.93
C VAL A 40 11.90 5.44 7.25
N ALA A 41 12.39 4.23 7.53
CA ALA A 41 11.82 2.98 7.03
C ALA A 41 11.40 2.07 8.18
N ILE A 42 10.31 1.32 7.99
CA ILE A 42 9.74 0.43 9.03
C ILE A 42 10.79 -0.52 9.58
N ARG A 43 11.51 -1.22 8.70
CA ARG A 43 12.55 -2.17 9.07
C ARG A 43 13.67 -1.52 9.89
N THR A 44 14.18 -0.37 9.44
CA THR A 44 15.23 0.37 10.14
C THR A 44 14.80 0.84 11.53
N LEU A 45 13.53 1.21 11.70
CA LEU A 45 12.98 1.55 13.01
C LEU A 45 12.82 0.30 13.89
N ALA A 46 12.39 -0.83 13.32
CA ALA A 46 12.22 -2.09 14.05
C ALA A 46 13.54 -2.69 14.52
N GLU A 47 14.63 -2.45 13.78
CA GLU A 47 15.98 -2.82 14.19
C GLU A 47 16.51 -1.95 15.36
N ARG A 48 15.97 -0.75 15.55
CA ARG A 48 16.42 0.23 16.56
C ARG A 48 15.60 0.19 17.85
N PHE A 49 14.31 -0.11 17.77
CA PHE A 49 13.39 -0.06 18.90
C PHE A 49 12.89 -1.47 19.26
N PRO A 50 12.53 -1.73 20.53
CA PRO A 50 11.99 -3.01 20.97
C PRO A 50 10.51 -3.18 20.56
N ASP A 51 10.19 -2.89 19.29
CA ASP A 51 8.85 -2.95 18.71
C ASP A 51 8.87 -3.71 17.39
N SER A 52 7.77 -4.39 17.09
CA SER A 52 7.65 -5.14 15.84
C SER A 52 7.44 -4.23 14.63
N GLU A 53 7.89 -4.69 13.45
CA GLU A 53 7.63 -4.02 12.17
C GLU A 53 6.13 -3.71 11.98
N HIS A 54 5.26 -4.63 12.43
CA HIS A 54 3.82 -4.45 12.36
C HIS A 54 3.35 -3.26 13.22
N ARG A 55 3.82 -3.16 14.46
CA ARG A 55 3.47 -2.05 15.37
C ARG A 55 3.97 -0.72 14.84
N ILE A 56 5.22 -0.68 14.38
CA ILE A 56 5.81 0.52 13.76
C ILE A 56 5.04 0.92 12.51
N GLY A 57 4.73 -0.02 11.62
CA GLY A 57 3.94 0.24 10.42
C GLY A 57 2.54 0.76 10.74
N ARG A 58 1.89 0.24 11.80
CA ARG A 58 0.59 0.74 12.27
C ARG A 58 0.70 2.18 12.78
N ALA A 59 1.69 2.49 13.60
CA ALA A 59 1.89 3.83 14.13
C ALA A 59 2.24 4.86 13.05
N LEU A 60 3.05 4.50 12.05
CA LEU A 60 3.30 5.38 10.91
C LEU A 60 2.01 5.69 10.13
N ARG A 61 1.13 4.71 9.94
CA ARG A 61 -0.20 4.93 9.34
C ARG A 61 -1.10 5.84 10.18
N GLU A 62 -1.04 5.73 11.52
CA GLU A 62 -1.76 6.65 12.41
C GLU A 62 -1.27 8.10 12.21
N LEU A 63 0.04 8.31 12.12
CA LEU A 63 0.63 9.63 11.86
C LEU A 63 0.23 10.19 10.48
N GLU A 64 0.24 9.35 9.45
CA GLU A 64 -0.23 9.73 8.11
C GLU A 64 -1.71 10.14 8.11
N ALA A 65 -2.57 9.33 8.76
CA ALA A 65 -4.00 9.59 8.84
C ALA A 65 -4.34 10.90 9.57
N GLN A 66 -3.48 11.33 10.52
CA GLN A 66 -3.63 12.60 11.23
C GLN A 66 -2.84 13.75 10.59
N GLY A 67 -2.15 13.52 9.45
CA GLY A 67 -1.43 14.55 8.70
C GLY A 67 -0.08 14.96 9.29
N TYR A 68 0.46 14.21 10.26
CA TYR A 68 1.79 14.45 10.82
C TYR A 68 2.93 13.94 9.93
N LEU A 69 2.61 13.06 8.99
CA LEU A 69 3.57 12.40 8.13
C LEU A 69 3.00 12.23 6.72
N ALA A 70 3.83 12.42 5.70
CA ALA A 70 3.52 12.04 4.33
C ALA A 70 4.66 11.20 3.76
N ARG A 71 4.31 10.14 3.03
CA ARG A 71 5.27 9.29 2.31
C ARG A 71 5.12 9.54 0.82
N VAL A 72 6.16 10.12 0.23
CA VAL A 72 6.21 10.40 -1.21
C VAL A 72 7.20 9.43 -1.85
N CYS A 73 6.73 8.67 -2.83
CA CYS A 73 7.59 7.84 -3.66
C CYS A 73 8.11 8.67 -4.82
N GLU A 74 9.38 9.04 -4.77
CA GLU A 74 10.03 9.82 -5.82
C GLU A 74 10.86 8.89 -6.70
N ARG A 75 10.70 9.01 -8.02
CA ARG A 75 11.59 8.38 -8.98
C ARG A 75 12.74 9.35 -9.24
N LEU A 76 13.94 8.97 -8.83
CA LEU A 76 15.13 9.73 -9.17
C LEU A 76 15.40 9.63 -10.69
N PRO A 77 16.13 10.61 -11.27
CA PRO A 77 16.58 10.55 -12.66
C PRO A 77 17.40 9.29 -12.98
N SER A 78 18.01 8.67 -11.97
CA SER A 78 18.70 7.37 -12.07
C SER A 78 17.78 6.16 -12.21
N GLY A 79 16.46 6.35 -12.30
CA GLY A 79 15.46 5.28 -12.39
C GLY A 79 15.11 4.62 -11.05
N ARG A 80 15.83 4.95 -9.97
CA ARG A 80 15.58 4.40 -8.62
C ARG A 80 14.36 5.05 -7.98
N VAL A 81 13.45 4.25 -7.42
CA VAL A 81 12.34 4.72 -6.58
C VAL A 81 12.84 4.86 -5.14
N VAL A 82 12.72 6.06 -4.58
CA VAL A 82 13.06 6.36 -3.18
C VAL A 82 11.81 6.82 -2.46
N THR A 83 11.53 6.22 -1.31
CA THR A 83 10.50 6.72 -0.40
C THR A 83 11.08 7.85 0.44
N ARG A 84 10.56 9.06 0.26
CA ARG A 84 10.84 10.22 1.10
C ARG A 84 9.72 10.36 2.13
N THR A 85 10.11 10.53 3.39
CA THR A 85 9.19 10.76 4.50
C THR A 85 9.27 12.23 4.87
N ILE A 86 8.15 12.94 4.75
CA ILE A 86 8.01 14.35 5.12
C ILE A 86 7.26 14.38 6.45
N SER A 87 7.87 14.96 7.49
CA SER A 87 7.22 15.19 8.78
C SER A 87 6.72 16.63 8.86
N TYR A 88 5.50 16.82 9.35
CA TYR A 88 4.90 18.13 9.53
C TYR A 88 4.79 18.47 11.02
N ASN A 89 5.44 19.56 11.45
CA ASN A 89 5.39 20.01 12.85
C ASN A 89 4.02 20.56 13.25
N ARG A 90 3.20 21.01 12.29
CA ARG A 90 1.77 21.24 12.47
C ARG A 90 1.04 20.66 11.26
N PRO A 91 0.05 19.78 11.46
CA PRO A 91 -0.76 19.30 10.35
C PRO A 91 -1.60 20.47 9.83
N HIS A 92 -1.24 21.02 8.68
CA HIS A 92 -2.18 21.84 7.90
C HIS A 92 -3.24 20.87 7.35
N GLY A 93 -4.51 21.25 7.43
CA GLY A 93 -5.67 20.37 7.19
C GLY A 93 -5.43 19.33 6.10
N THR A 94 -5.60 18.06 6.48
CA THR A 94 -5.57 16.84 5.66
C THR A 94 -4.92 17.00 4.27
N PRO A 95 -3.67 16.57 4.07
CA PRO A 95 -3.22 16.26 2.71
C PRO A 95 -4.11 15.12 2.20
N SER A 96 -5.06 15.50 1.34
CA SER A 96 -5.91 14.59 0.59
C SER A 96 -5.02 13.53 -0.06
N SER A 97 -5.44 12.27 0.09
CA SER A 97 -5.11 11.11 -0.74
C SER A 97 -3.85 11.27 -1.59
N VAL A 98 -2.83 10.46 -1.27
CA VAL A 98 -1.78 10.01 -2.20
C VAL A 98 -2.24 10.16 -3.66
N PRO A 99 -1.49 10.85 -4.55
CA PRO A 99 -1.81 10.76 -5.96
C PRO A 99 -1.54 9.30 -6.35
N THR A 100 -2.60 8.50 -6.41
CA THR A 100 -2.61 7.25 -7.16
C THR A 100 -2.19 7.68 -8.55
N ARG A 101 -0.95 7.39 -8.92
CA ARG A 101 -0.47 7.59 -10.28
C ARG A 101 -1.32 6.66 -11.13
N THR A 102 -2.40 7.19 -11.69
CA THR A 102 -3.22 6.55 -12.70
C THR A 102 -2.25 6.11 -13.77
N ALA A 103 -1.98 4.80 -13.85
CA ALA A 103 -1.39 4.25 -15.05
C ALA A 103 -2.33 4.68 -16.18
N PRO A 104 -1.83 5.27 -17.30
CA PRO A 104 -2.71 5.56 -18.41
C PRO A 104 -3.39 4.24 -18.77
N SER A 105 -4.71 4.23 -18.67
CA SER A 105 -5.54 3.17 -19.20
C SER A 105 -5.08 3.00 -20.64
N ARG A 106 -4.33 1.93 -20.91
CA ARG A 106 -4.11 1.49 -22.28
C ARG A 106 -5.49 1.14 -22.77
N LEU A 107 -6.09 2.06 -23.52
CA LEU A 107 -7.23 1.82 -24.39
C LEU A 107 -6.95 0.47 -25.05
N ARG A 108 -7.69 -0.57 -24.61
CA ARG A 108 -7.72 -1.83 -25.33
C ARG A 108 -8.16 -1.47 -26.75
N PRO A 109 -7.36 -1.75 -27.79
CA PRO A 109 -7.85 -1.66 -29.16
C PRO A 109 -9.07 -2.57 -29.25
N ARG A 110 -10.17 -2.06 -29.79
CA ARG A 110 -11.34 -2.85 -30.19
C ARG A 110 -10.82 -4.04 -31.00
N LEU A 111 -11.08 -5.25 -30.50
CA LEU A 111 -10.95 -6.47 -31.31
C LEU A 111 -11.96 -6.34 -32.45
N VAL A 112 -11.45 -6.09 -33.65
CA VAL A 112 -12.18 -6.31 -34.90
C VAL A 112 -12.59 -7.78 -34.97
N PRO A 113 -13.83 -8.11 -35.37
CA PRO A 113 -14.24 -9.50 -35.53
C PRO A 113 -13.41 -10.17 -36.63
N SER A 114 -12.79 -11.31 -36.31
CA SER A 114 -12.12 -12.16 -37.29
C SER A 114 -13.16 -12.83 -38.19
N PRO A 115 -12.96 -12.90 -39.52
CA PRO A 115 -13.88 -13.59 -40.42
C PRO A 115 -13.84 -15.10 -40.19
N GLU A 116 -15.01 -15.73 -40.26
CA GLU A 116 -15.25 -17.17 -40.04
C GLU A 116 -14.45 -18.05 -41.02
N PRO A 117 -13.76 -19.10 -40.51
CA PRO A 117 -13.22 -20.15 -41.37
C PRO A 117 -14.32 -21.08 -41.88
N ARG A 118 -14.48 -21.07 -43.21
CA ARG A 118 -15.30 -21.93 -44.05
C ARG A 118 -15.18 -23.42 -43.66
N GLU A 119 -16.33 -24.04 -43.42
CA GLU A 119 -16.50 -25.45 -43.07
C GLU A 119 -16.04 -26.38 -44.22
N ALA A 120 -15.19 -27.37 -43.91
CA ALA A 120 -14.84 -28.45 -44.82
C ALA A 120 -15.67 -29.71 -44.49
N PRO A 121 -16.14 -30.51 -45.47
CA PRO A 121 -17.06 -31.61 -45.22
C PRO A 121 -16.37 -32.78 -44.52
N ARG A 122 -16.97 -33.30 -43.44
CA ARG A 122 -16.54 -34.53 -42.77
C ARG A 122 -17.14 -35.77 -43.46
N PRO A 123 -16.37 -36.86 -43.64
CA PRO A 123 -16.93 -38.12 -44.13
C PRO A 123 -17.78 -38.83 -43.05
N PRO A 124 -18.80 -39.62 -43.43
CA PRO A 124 -19.71 -40.27 -42.49
C PRO A 124 -19.05 -41.44 -41.76
N ARG A 125 -19.24 -41.52 -40.44
CA ARG A 125 -18.91 -42.69 -39.62
C ARG A 125 -20.11 -43.65 -39.53
N PRO A 126 -19.89 -44.98 -39.49
CA PRO A 126 -20.94 -46.00 -39.42
C PRO A 126 -21.61 -46.09 -38.03
N PRO A 127 -22.84 -46.66 -37.95
CA PRO A 127 -23.64 -46.66 -36.73
C PRO A 127 -23.16 -47.68 -35.67
N ALA A 128 -23.21 -47.28 -34.40
CA ALA A 128 -22.98 -48.15 -33.23
C ALA A 128 -24.32 -48.56 -32.58
N PRO A 129 -24.43 -49.77 -31.99
CA PRO A 129 -25.69 -50.39 -31.57
C PRO A 129 -26.23 -49.90 -30.20
N PRO A 130 -27.54 -50.06 -29.93
CA PRO A 130 -28.19 -49.55 -28.71
C PRO A 130 -28.23 -50.58 -27.56
N GLY A 131 -27.76 -50.15 -26.39
CA GLY A 131 -28.00 -50.80 -25.09
C GLY A 131 -27.39 -49.92 -24.00
N ALA A 132 -27.94 -49.73 -22.81
CA ALA A 132 -29.13 -50.25 -22.19
C ALA A 132 -29.55 -49.23 -21.10
N ARG A 133 -30.85 -49.26 -20.77
CA ARG A 133 -31.50 -48.47 -19.74
C ARG A 133 -30.96 -48.82 -18.34
N GLY A 134 -30.99 -47.85 -17.43
CA GLY A 134 -30.69 -48.09 -16.02
C GLY A 134 -31.10 -46.91 -15.13
N THR A 135 -32.37 -46.87 -14.76
CA THR A 135 -32.92 -46.11 -13.64
C THR A 135 -32.33 -46.59 -12.31
N ALA A 136 -32.15 -45.71 -11.32
CA ALA A 136 -32.81 -45.83 -10.00
C ALA A 136 -32.29 -44.81 -8.98
N ARG A 137 -33.19 -44.57 -8.02
CA ARG A 137 -33.23 -43.60 -6.94
C ARG A 137 -32.81 -44.29 -5.62
N VAL A 138 -32.67 -43.44 -4.59
CA VAL A 138 -32.80 -43.67 -3.13
C VAL A 138 -31.47 -43.62 -2.36
N ALA A 139 -31.39 -42.59 -1.52
CA ALA A 139 -30.51 -42.53 -0.37
C ALA A 139 -31.40 -42.53 0.89
N ALA A 140 -30.98 -43.32 1.88
CA ALA A 140 -31.30 -43.15 3.29
C ALA A 140 -30.00 -42.70 3.97
#